data_AF-A0A2H0MIE3-F1
#
_entry.id   AF-A0A2H0MIE3-F1
#
_cell.length_a   1.000
_cell.length_b   1.000
_cell.length_c   1.000
_cell.angle_alpha   90.00
_cell.angle_beta   90.00
_cell.angle_gamma   90.00
#
_symmetry.space_group_name_H-M   'P 1'
#
loop_
_entity.id
_entity.type
_entity.pdbx_description
1 polymer ?
#
loop_
_entity_poly.entity_id
_entity_poly.type
_entity_poly.pdbx_seq_one_letter_code
_entity_poly.pdbx_strand_id
1 'polypeptide(L)' 'IWLRIFPDKPVSKKPAETRMGKGKGNPEYWVTVIKPGRILYEMEGVAEITAKEAFRLAAHKLPLKTRFITKFVTKEG' A
#
# COMPACT_ATOMS: atom_id res chain seq x y z
N ILE A 1 -13.77 6.33 0.34
CA ILE A 1 -12.47 5.63 0.55
C ILE A 1 -11.42 6.37 -0.27
N TRP A 2 -10.26 6.66 0.30
CA TRP A 2 -9.14 7.27 -0.39
C TRP A 2 -7.94 6.34 -0.36
N LEU A 3 -7.24 6.26 -1.48
CA LEU A 3 -5.93 5.62 -1.60
C LEU A 3 -4.85 6.70 -1.40
N ARG A 4 -3.94 6.49 -0.44
CA ARG A 4 -2.90 7.48 -0.07
C ARG A 4 -1.51 7.13 -0.64
N ILE A 5 -1.49 6.11 -1.48
CA ILE A 5 -0.31 5.55 -2.14
C ILE A 5 -0.59 5.40 -3.63
N PHE A 6 0.45 5.43 -4.45
CA PHE A 6 0.33 5.23 -5.90
C PHE A 6 1.52 4.40 -6.40
N PRO A 7 1.31 3.39 -7.26
CA PRO A 7 2.39 2.55 -7.76
C PRO A 7 3.15 3.25 -8.90
N ASP A 8 4.11 4.10 -8.54
CA ASP A 8 4.91 4.92 -9.46
C ASP A 8 6.27 4.34 -9.80
N LYS A 9 6.73 3.29 -9.10
CA LYS A 9 8.05 2.70 -9.31
C LYS A 9 7.97 1.41 -10.14
N PRO A 10 8.57 1.35 -11.34
CA PRO A 10 8.64 0.13 -12.12
C PRO A 10 9.69 -0.83 -11.56
N VAL A 11 9.35 -2.11 -11.46
CA VAL A 11 10.26 -3.20 -11.13
C VAL A 11 10.43 -4.09 -12.36
N SER A 12 11.68 -4.32 -12.74
CA SER A 12 12.04 -5.10 -13.92
C SER A 12 12.40 -6.53 -13.57
N LYS A 13 12.06 -7.47 -14.44
CA LYS A 13 12.49 -8.87 -14.34
C LYS A 13 13.08 -9.33 -15.67
N LYS A 14 14.09 -10.21 -15.59
CA LYS A 14 14.62 -10.88 -16.79
C LYS A 14 13.71 -12.06 -17.16
N PRO A 15 13.57 -12.39 -18.44
CA PRO A 15 12.85 -13.59 -18.84
C PRO A 15 13.39 -14.81 -18.12
N ALA A 16 12.48 -15.71 -17.73
CA ALA A 16 12.88 -17.03 -17.26
C ALA A 16 13.77 -17.69 -18.34
N GLU A 17 14.73 -18.52 -17.92
CA GLU A 17 15.62 -19.28 -18.82
C GLU A 17 16.77 -18.50 -19.47
N THR A 18 17.01 -17.23 -19.06
CA THR A 18 18.19 -16.46 -19.50
C THR A 18 19.30 -16.43 -18.44
N ARG A 19 20.57 -16.49 -18.87
CA ARG A 19 21.73 -16.27 -17.99
C ARG A 19 21.84 -14.80 -17.57
N MET A 20 22.51 -14.55 -16.45
CA MET A 20 22.87 -13.20 -16.00
C MET A 20 23.76 -12.47 -17.03
N GLY A 21 23.81 -11.14 -16.97
CA GLY A 21 24.42 -10.28 -17.99
C GLY A 21 23.41 -9.68 -19.00
N LYS A 22 23.91 -9.08 -20.09
CA LYS A 22 23.11 -8.48 -21.20
C LYS A 22 22.16 -7.33 -20.81
N GLY A 23 22.38 -6.67 -19.68
CA GLY A 23 21.64 -5.47 -19.27
C GLY A 23 20.46 -5.72 -18.32
N LYS A 24 19.61 -4.70 -18.17
CA LYS A 24 18.41 -4.68 -17.32
C LYS A 24 17.23 -5.34 -18.03
N GLY A 25 16.38 -6.05 -17.29
CA GLY A 25 15.16 -6.63 -17.84
C GLY A 25 14.08 -5.59 -18.14
N ASN A 26 12.98 -6.05 -18.75
CA ASN A 26 11.81 -5.21 -19.00
C ASN A 26 11.02 -4.95 -17.69
N PRO A 27 10.36 -3.79 -17.53
CA PRO A 27 9.40 -3.58 -16.45
C PRO A 27 8.29 -4.64 -16.47
N GLU A 28 8.02 -5.29 -15.34
CA GLU A 28 6.98 -6.34 -15.23
C GLU A 28 5.83 -5.90 -14.33
N TYR A 29 6.13 -5.17 -13.25
CA TYR A 29 5.10 -4.66 -12.33
C TYR A 29 5.49 -3.30 -11.75
N TRP A 30 4.49 -2.58 -11.26
CA TRP A 30 4.65 -1.29 -10.59
C TRP A 30 4.43 -1.47 -9.09
N VAL A 31 5.28 -0.83 -8.29
CA VAL A 31 5.22 -0.91 -6.83
C VAL A 31 5.18 0.48 -6.23
N THR A 32 4.64 0.58 -5.01
CA THR A 32 4.89 1.73 -4.15
C THR A 32 5.90 1.34 -3.08
N VAL A 33 6.88 2.20 -2.83
CA VAL A 33 7.80 2.04 -1.70
C VAL A 33 7.12 2.51 -0.42
N ILE A 34 6.86 1.59 0.51
CA ILE A 34 6.22 1.89 1.80
C ILE A 34 7.26 1.90 2.91
N LYS A 35 7.25 2.97 3.73
CA LYS A 35 8.05 3.09 4.96
C LYS A 35 7.12 3.03 6.19
N PRO A 36 7.61 2.57 7.38
CA PRO A 36 6.83 2.59 8.60
C PRO A 36 6.23 3.97 8.90
N GLY A 37 4.98 4.01 9.37
CA GLY A 37 4.25 5.25 9.66
C GLY A 37 3.50 5.85 8.47
N ARG A 38 3.66 5.32 7.26
CA ARG A 38 2.90 5.78 6.08
C ARG A 38 1.43 5.35 6.16
N ILE A 39 0.51 6.28 5.92
CA ILE A 39 -0.91 5.99 5.74
C ILE A 39 -1.15 5.44 4.33
N LEU A 40 -1.83 4.30 4.23
CA LEU A 40 -2.10 3.61 2.95
C LEU A 40 -3.49 3.92 2.40
N TYR A 41 -4.49 3.92 3.29
CA TYR A 41 -5.89 4.09 2.96
C TYR A 41 -6.55 4.98 4.02
N GLU A 42 -7.56 5.74 3.60
CA GLU A 42 -8.45 6.50 4.48
C GLU A 42 -9.91 6.18 4.15
N MET A 43 -10.78 6.21 5.17
CA MET A 43 -12.20 5.91 5.03
C MET A 43 -13.01 6.83 5.94
N GLU A 44 -14.15 7.29 5.43
CA GLU A 44 -15.10 8.17 6.10
C GLU A 44 -16.51 7.76 5.64
N GLY A 45 -17.54 8.17 6.38
CA GLY A 45 -18.94 7.95 6.02
C GLY A 45 -19.50 6.59 6.46
N VAL A 46 -18.80 5.87 7.34
CA VAL A 46 -19.24 4.58 7.91
C VAL A 46 -18.99 4.55 9.41
N ALA A 47 -19.72 3.66 10.11
CA ALA A 47 -19.48 3.41 11.53
C ALA A 47 -18.07 2.84 11.77
N GLU A 48 -17.49 3.15 12.93
CA GLU A 48 -16.12 2.74 13.29
C GLU A 48 -15.95 1.21 13.25
N ILE A 49 -16.96 0.45 13.69
CA ILE A 49 -16.95 -1.02 13.68
C ILE A 49 -16.79 -1.55 12.24
N THR A 50 -17.56 -0.99 11.31
CA THR A 50 -17.48 -1.33 9.88
C THR A 50 -16.12 -0.96 9.29
N ALA A 51 -15.59 0.22 9.62
CA ALA A 51 -14.26 0.64 9.16
C ALA A 51 -13.15 -0.29 9.68
N LYS A 52 -13.18 -0.64 10.97
CA LYS A 52 -12.22 -1.58 11.58
C LYS A 52 -12.22 -2.93 10.89
N GLU A 53 -13.40 -3.50 10.64
CA GLU A 53 -13.52 -4.80 9.98
C GLU A 53 -13.03 -4.74 8.53
N ALA A 54 -13.40 -3.71 7.78
CA ALA A 54 -12.92 -3.51 6.42
C ALA A 54 -11.38 -3.39 6.37
N PHE A 55 -10.76 -2.65 7.28
CA PHE A 55 -9.30 -2.54 7.34
C PHE A 55 -8.62 -3.80 7.86
N ARG A 56 -9.27 -4.59 8.74
CA ARG A 56 -8.78 -5.91 9.15
C ARG A 56 -8.69 -6.86 7.95
N LEU A 57 -9.73 -6.91 7.12
CA LEU A 57 -9.75 -7.71 5.90
C LEU A 57 -8.69 -7.23 4.90
N ALA A 58 -8.54 -5.91 4.72
CA ALA A 58 -7.50 -5.34 3.86
C ALA A 58 -6.09 -5.69 4.34
N ALA A 59 -5.84 -5.67 5.66
CA ALA A 59 -4.54 -6.01 6.24
C ALA A 59 -4.09 -7.43 5.88
N HIS A 60 -5.02 -8.40 5.82
CA HIS A 60 -4.71 -9.77 5.40
C HIS A 60 -4.28 -9.91 3.93
N LYS A 61 -4.47 -8.89 3.10
CA LYS A 61 -4.05 -8.87 1.70
C LYS A 61 -2.74 -8.13 1.47
N LEU A 62 -2.18 -7.53 2.52
CA LEU A 62 -0.93 -6.79 2.44
C LEU A 62 0.24 -7.65 2.95
N PRO A 63 1.42 -7.57 2.33
CA PRO A 63 2.61 -8.29 2.77
C PRO A 63 3.30 -7.62 3.97
N LEU A 64 2.59 -6.82 4.76
CA LEU A 64 3.13 -6.03 5.87
C LEU A 64 2.14 -5.91 7.02
N LYS A 65 2.65 -5.69 8.23
CA LYS A 65 1.82 -5.40 9.41
C LYS A 65 1.26 -3.97 9.30
N THR A 66 -0.03 -3.82 9.55
CA THR A 66 -0.72 -2.52 9.57
C THR A 66 -1.29 -2.22 10.95
N ARG A 67 -1.52 -0.93 11.23
CA ARG A 67 -2.25 -0.47 12.40
C ARG A 67 -3.41 0.42 11.95
N PHE A 68 -4.61 0.15 12.47
CA PHE A 68 -5.76 1.05 12.30
C PHE A 68 -5.58 2.27 13.21
N ILE A 69 -5.82 3.47 12.67
CA ILE A 69 -5.79 4.73 13.43
C ILE A 69 -7.02 5.57 13.07
N THR A 70 -7.46 6.39 14.01
CA THR A 70 -8.49 7.40 13.81
C THR A 70 -7.85 8.79 13.78
N LYS A 71 -8.39 9.69 12.94
CA LYS A 71 -7.95 11.09 12.94
C LYS A 71 -8.42 11.74 14.24
N PHE A 72 -7.49 12.19 15.08
CA PHE A 72 -7.83 13.10 16.18
C PHE A 72 -8.11 14.47 15.57
N VAL A 73 -9.37 14.91 15.62
CA VAL A 73 -9.70 16.29 15.28
C VAL A 73 -9.35 17.13 16.51
N THR A 74 -8.19 17.76 16.50
CA THR A 74 -7.99 18.93 17.36
C THR A 74 -8.93 20.00 16.83
N LYS A 75 -9.95 20.40 17.60
CA LYS A 75 -10.69 21.62 17.28
C LYS A 75 -9.67 22.77 17.37
N GLU A 76 -9.23 23.27 16.22
CA GLU A 76 -8.64 24.61 16.19
C GLU A 76 -9.75 25.58 16.57
N GLY A 77 -9.48 26.38 17.60
CA GLY A 77 -10.37 27.44 18.07
C GLY A 77 -10.37 28.64 17.15
#